data_AF-A0A166HQ78-F1
#
_entry.id   AF-A0A166HQ78-F1
#
_cell.length_a   1.000
_cell.length_b   1.000
_cell.length_c   1.000
_cell.angle_alpha   90.00
_cell.angle_beta   90.00
_cell.angle_gamma   90.00
#
_symmetry.space_group_name_H-M   'P 1'
#
loop_
_entity.id
_entity.type
_entity.pdbx_description
1 polymer ?
#
loop_
_entity_poly.entity_id
_entity_poly.type
_entity_poly.pdbx_seq_one_letter_code
_entity_poly.pdbx_strand_id
1 'polypeptide(L)'
;MMNLIIVKIGGNAIHSLTPDFFEQLKNWRQAGKKVLLIHGGGPQISQLAEKLSIPTVKKDGIRVTDEATLSLTKMVLLGNAQPELLTRLNQAGLAAVGLNAADEHLLSGNFINEAEYGNVGNISAVNEIALSKLLNDQ
;
A
#
# COMPACT_ATOMS: atom_id res chain seq x y z
N MET A 1 -15.35 -14.18 8.17
CA MET A 1 -14.19 -13.79 7.34
C MET A 1 -13.53 -14.97 6.58
N MET A 2 -14.22 -16.07 6.25
CA MET A 2 -13.56 -17.28 5.66
C MET A 2 -13.27 -17.20 4.14
N ASN A 3 -13.37 -16.03 3.50
CA ASN A 3 -13.20 -15.89 2.04
C ASN A 3 -12.37 -14.67 1.59
N LEU A 4 -11.63 -14.04 2.50
CA LEU A 4 -10.76 -12.90 2.18
C LEU A 4 -9.33 -13.37 1.93
N ILE A 5 -8.78 -13.00 0.78
CA ILE A 5 -7.37 -13.17 0.41
C ILE A 5 -6.70 -11.81 0.50
N ILE A 6 -5.63 -11.71 1.27
CA ILE A 6 -4.84 -10.49 1.41
C ILE A 6 -3.50 -10.70 0.69
N VAL A 7 -3.19 -9.85 -0.28
CA VAL A 7 -1.97 -9.93 -1.07
C VAL A 7 -1.11 -8.70 -0.81
N LYS A 8 0.10 -8.92 -0.29
CA LYS A 8 1.11 -7.86 -0.21
C LYS A 8 1.89 -7.78 -1.51
N ILE A 9 1.79 -6.64 -2.20
CA ILE A 9 2.59 -6.34 -3.38
C ILE A 9 3.79 -5.49 -2.96
N GLY A 10 5.01 -6.00 -3.16
CA GLY A 10 6.24 -5.25 -2.92
C GLY A 10 6.38 -4.08 -3.90
N GLY A 11 7.07 -3.00 -3.51
CA GLY A 11 7.22 -1.81 -4.39
C GLY A 11 7.86 -2.12 -5.75
N ASN A 12 8.86 -3.01 -5.79
CA ASN A 12 9.48 -3.49 -7.03
C ASN A 12 8.51 -4.32 -7.91
N ALA A 13 7.59 -5.04 -7.27
CA ALA A 13 6.66 -5.93 -7.97
C ALA A 13 5.57 -5.15 -8.72
N ILE A 14 5.26 -3.92 -8.31
CA ILE A 14 4.21 -3.09 -8.93
C ILE A 14 4.48 -2.86 -10.42
N HIS A 15 5.75 -2.81 -10.86
CA HIS A 15 6.09 -2.62 -12.28
C HIS A 15 6.22 -3.94 -13.07
N SER A 16 6.16 -5.09 -12.38
CA SER A 16 6.49 -6.40 -12.96
C SER A 16 5.41 -7.47 -12.75
N LEU A 17 4.21 -7.10 -12.26
CA LEU A 17 3.07 -8.03 -12.21
C LEU A 17 2.81 -8.63 -13.60
N THR A 18 2.73 -9.95 -13.69
CA THR A 18 2.53 -10.67 -14.95
C THR A 18 1.05 -10.78 -15.32
N PRO A 19 0.71 -11.12 -16.57
CA PRO A 19 -0.67 -11.48 -16.93
C PRO A 19 -1.28 -12.55 -16.00
N ASP A 20 -0.49 -13.58 -15.65
CA ASP A 20 -0.92 -14.66 -14.74
C ASP A 20 -1.34 -14.16 -13.36
N PHE A 21 -0.69 -13.10 -12.84
CA PHE A 21 -1.10 -12.49 -11.58
C PHE A 21 -2.53 -11.94 -11.69
N PHE A 22 -2.84 -11.21 -12.76
CA PHE A 22 -4.16 -10.63 -12.97
C PHE A 22 -5.22 -11.70 -13.25
N GLU A 23 -4.89 -12.74 -14.02
CA GLU A 23 -5.78 -13.88 -14.23
C GLU A 23 -6.07 -14.61 -12.92
N GLN A 24 -5.08 -14.78 -12.04
CA GLN A 24 -5.31 -15.37 -10.73
C GLN A 24 -6.26 -14.52 -9.86
N LEU A 25 -6.15 -13.20 -9.91
CA LEU A 25 -7.10 -12.30 -9.23
C LEU A 25 -8.53 -12.48 -9.76
N LYS A 26 -8.71 -12.61 -11.08
CA LYS A 26 -10.02 -12.89 -11.70
C LYS A 26 -10.56 -14.23 -11.25
N ASN A 27 -9.74 -15.28 -11.26
CA ASN A 27 -10.12 -16.62 -10.83
C ASN A 27 -10.63 -16.62 -9.38
N TRP A 28 -9.94 -15.91 -8.48
CA TRP A 28 -10.40 -15.78 -7.10
C TRP A 28 -11.73 -15.05 -6.99
N ARG A 29 -11.92 -13.93 -7.70
CA ARG A 29 -13.21 -13.22 -7.72
C ARG A 29 -14.35 -14.09 -8.26
N GLN A 30 -14.11 -14.82 -9.35
CA GLN A 30 -15.10 -15.74 -9.94
C GLN A 30 -15.45 -16.89 -8.98
N ALA A 31 -14.50 -17.34 -8.16
CA ALA A 31 -14.73 -18.33 -7.10
C ALA A 31 -15.40 -17.74 -5.83
N GLY A 32 -15.90 -16.49 -5.90
CA GLY A 32 -16.57 -15.81 -4.78
C GLY A 32 -15.63 -15.38 -3.66
N LYS A 33 -14.31 -15.33 -3.91
CA LYS A 33 -13.32 -14.83 -2.94
C LYS A 33 -13.27 -13.30 -3.03
N LYS A 34 -13.01 -12.69 -1.87
CA LYS A 34 -12.72 -11.27 -1.74
C LYS A 34 -11.22 -11.09 -1.74
N VAL A 35 -10.73 -10.05 -2.41
CA VAL A 35 -9.29 -9.77 -2.48
C VAL A 35 -9.00 -8.37 -1.95
N LEU A 36 -8.07 -8.28 -1.01
CA LEU A 36 -7.50 -7.02 -0.53
C LEU A 36 -6.03 -6.96 -0.94
N LEU A 37 -5.66 -5.92 -1.69
CA LEU A 37 -4.28 -5.68 -2.11
C LEU A 37 -3.64 -4.62 -1.21
N ILE A 38 -2.47 -4.94 -0.66
CA ILE A 38 -1.67 -4.01 0.14
C ILE A 38 -0.37 -3.75 -0.60
N HIS A 39 -0.11 -2.51 -1.01
CA HIS A 39 1.11 -2.16 -1.74
C HIS A 39 2.10 -1.37 -0.88
N GLY A 40 3.35 -1.29 -1.34
CA GLY A 40 4.35 -0.37 -0.80
C GLY A 40 4.86 0.52 -1.92
N GLY A 41 6.04 1.10 -1.74
CA GLY A 41 6.68 1.92 -2.78
C GLY A 41 8.12 2.29 -2.47
N GLY A 42 8.81 1.50 -1.64
CA GLY A 42 10.17 1.80 -1.15
C GLY A 42 11.18 2.19 -2.25
N PRO A 43 11.24 1.47 -3.38
CA PRO A 43 12.08 1.84 -4.52
C PRO A 43 11.72 3.20 -5.11
N GLN A 44 10.45 3.46 -5.39
CA GLN A 44 9.94 4.71 -5.93
C GLN A 44 10.19 5.89 -4.98
N ILE A 45 10.05 5.67 -3.67
CA ILE A 45 10.36 6.66 -2.64
C ILE A 45 11.86 7.00 -2.67
N SER A 46 12.71 5.98 -2.75
CA SER A 46 14.17 6.18 -2.80
C SER A 46 14.59 6.94 -4.06
N GLN A 47 13.99 6.58 -5.22
CA GLN A 47 14.27 7.24 -6.49
C GLN A 47 13.87 8.72 -6.47
N LEU A 48 12.70 9.07 -5.92
CA LEU A 48 12.30 10.46 -5.83
C LEU A 48 13.12 11.23 -4.79
N ALA A 49 13.47 10.60 -3.66
CA ALA A 49 14.35 11.19 -2.65
C ALA A 49 15.70 11.56 -3.26
N GLU A 50 16.31 10.66 -4.03
CA GLU A 50 17.57 10.89 -4.75
C GLU A 50 17.46 12.08 -5.72
N LYS A 51 16.40 12.13 -6.55
CA LYS A 51 16.16 13.24 -7.48
C LYS A 51 16.03 14.60 -6.78
N LEU A 52 15.50 14.61 -5.57
CA LEU A 52 15.32 15.82 -4.76
C LEU A 52 16.50 16.07 -3.80
N SER A 53 17.56 15.27 -3.87
CA SER A 53 18.71 15.33 -2.96
C SER A 53 18.31 15.22 -1.48
N ILE A 54 17.25 14.47 -1.17
CA ILE A 54 16.81 14.15 0.19
C ILE A 54 17.53 12.87 0.64
N PRO A 55 18.34 12.92 1.71
CA PRO A 55 19.06 11.74 2.21
C PRO A 55 18.11 10.61 2.61
N THR A 56 18.36 9.40 2.10
CA THR A 56 17.68 8.19 2.55
C THR A 56 18.53 7.46 3.58
N VAL A 57 18.06 7.39 4.82
CA VAL A 57 18.70 6.63 5.90
C VAL A 57 17.84 5.41 6.24
N LYS A 58 18.49 4.24 6.37
CA LYS A 58 17.86 3.04 6.91
C LYS A 58 18.63 2.55 8.12
N LYS A 59 17.91 2.15 9.15
CA LYS A 59 18.42 1.49 10.35
C LYS A 59 17.61 0.22 10.57
N ASP A 60 18.29 -0.92 10.72
CA ASP A 60 17.65 -2.23 10.93
C ASP A 60 16.59 -2.58 9.87
N GLY A 61 16.82 -2.15 8.62
CA GLY A 61 15.88 -2.34 7.51
C GLY A 61 14.69 -1.36 7.48
N ILE A 62 14.51 -0.55 8.53
CA ILE A 62 13.48 0.49 8.64
C ILE A 62 14.03 1.81 8.09
N ARG A 63 13.23 2.52 7.29
CA ARG A 63 13.56 3.86 6.82
C ARG A 63 13.35 4.85 7.96
N VAL A 64 14.40 5.58 8.35
CA VAL A 64 14.25 6.74 9.23
C VAL A 64 13.49 7.81 8.45
N THR A 65 12.41 8.32 9.04
CA THR A 65 11.42 9.14 8.33
C THR A 65 11.16 10.42 9.10
N ASP A 66 11.84 11.51 8.73
CA ASP A 66 11.51 12.86 9.20
C ASP A 66 10.27 13.41 8.47
N GLU A 67 9.86 14.65 8.77
CA GLU A 67 8.69 15.28 8.15
C GLU A 67 8.80 15.42 6.62
N ALA A 68 9.99 15.74 6.12
CA ALA A 68 10.23 15.86 4.69
C ALA A 68 10.11 14.49 4.00
N THR A 69 10.71 13.46 4.59
CA THR A 69 10.63 12.07 4.10
C THR A 69 9.22 11.51 4.21
N LEU A 70 8.46 11.86 5.24
CA LEU A 70 7.05 11.47 5.39
C LEU A 70 6.20 12.10 4.28
N SER A 71 6.37 13.40 4.04
CA SER A 71 5.66 14.14 2.99
C SER A 71 5.95 13.53 1.61
N LEU A 72 7.24 13.28 1.32
CA LEU A 72 7.68 12.59 0.12
C LEU A 72 7.05 11.19 -0.02
N THR A 73 7.04 10.43 1.08
CA THR A 73 6.49 9.08 1.11
C THR A 73 4.99 9.09 0.78
N LYS A 74 4.22 10.02 1.34
CA LYS A 74 2.79 10.20 1.01
C LYS A 74 2.61 10.53 -0.46
N MET A 75 3.39 11.47 -1.01
CA MET A 75 3.31 11.85 -2.42
C MET A 75 3.56 10.66 -3.35
N VAL A 76 4.57 9.83 -3.05
CA VAL A 76 4.89 8.68 -3.89
C VAL A 76 3.84 7.57 -3.77
N LEU A 77 3.43 7.23 -2.55
CA LEU A 77 2.48 6.13 -2.35
C LEU A 77 1.10 6.46 -2.93
N LEU A 78 0.60 7.67 -2.66
CA LEU A 78 -0.76 8.09 -3.05
C LEU A 78 -0.81 8.70 -4.46
N GLY A 79 0.25 9.37 -4.90
CA GLY A 79 0.29 10.09 -6.18
C GLY A 79 0.94 9.31 -7.32
N ASN A 80 1.63 8.20 -7.05
CA ASN A 80 2.33 7.42 -8.07
C ASN A 80 2.05 5.92 -7.97
N ALA A 81 2.47 5.27 -6.89
CA ALA A 81 2.42 3.81 -6.77
C ALA A 81 0.99 3.26 -6.75
N GLN A 82 0.09 3.89 -5.99
CA GLN A 82 -1.32 3.48 -5.94
C GLN A 82 -2.04 3.73 -7.29
N PRO A 83 -1.98 4.93 -7.90
CA PRO A 83 -2.58 5.17 -9.22
C PRO A 83 -2.06 4.23 -10.31
N GLU A 84 -0.77 3.90 -10.30
CA GLU A 84 -0.20 2.95 -11.25
C GLU A 84 -0.81 1.56 -11.08
N LEU A 85 -0.85 1.04 -9.84
CA LEU A 85 -1.45 -0.27 -9.58
C LEU A 85 -2.93 -0.31 -10.00
N LEU A 86 -3.70 0.74 -9.69
CA LEU A 86 -5.10 0.84 -10.11
C LEU A 86 -5.23 0.87 -11.63
N THR A 87 -4.36 1.60 -12.33
CA THR A 87 -4.35 1.65 -13.79
C THR A 87 -4.11 0.27 -14.40
N ARG A 88 -3.14 -0.48 -13.86
CA ARG A 88 -2.82 -1.83 -14.35
C ARG A 88 -3.94 -2.83 -14.06
N LEU A 89 -4.57 -2.74 -12.89
CA LEU A 89 -5.77 -3.54 -12.57
C LEU A 89 -6.91 -3.24 -13.53
N ASN A 90 -7.19 -1.96 -13.78
CA ASN A 90 -8.25 -1.54 -14.72
C ASN A 90 -7.96 -2.03 -16.15
N GLN A 91 -6.73 -1.89 -16.64
CA GLN A 91 -6.31 -2.42 -17.93
C GLN A 91 -6.49 -3.94 -18.04
N ALA A 92 -6.36 -4.67 -16.94
CA ALA A 92 -6.64 -6.09 -16.87
C ALA A 92 -8.13 -6.43 -16.71
N GLY A 93 -9.03 -5.44 -16.69
CA GLY A 93 -10.48 -5.62 -16.49
C GLY A 93 -10.88 -5.88 -15.04
N LEU A 94 -10.03 -5.53 -14.07
CA LEU A 94 -10.31 -5.66 -12.64
C LEU A 94 -10.65 -4.29 -12.05
N ALA A 95 -11.92 -4.06 -11.74
CA ALA A 95 -12.33 -2.90 -10.97
C ALA A 95 -11.77 -2.98 -9.54
N ALA A 96 -11.19 -1.88 -9.07
CA ALA A 96 -10.62 -1.73 -7.74
C ALA A 96 -10.76 -0.29 -7.24
N VAL A 97 -10.82 -0.12 -5.92
CA VAL A 97 -10.84 1.19 -5.25
C VAL A 97 -9.56 1.36 -4.46
N GLY A 98 -8.87 2.49 -4.67
CA GLY A 98 -7.70 2.87 -3.87
C GLY A 98 -8.13 3.47 -2.53
N LEU A 99 -7.48 3.02 -1.46
CA LEU A 99 -7.72 3.51 -0.10
C LEU A 99 -6.37 3.81 0.57
N ASN A 100 -6.41 4.64 1.60
CA ASN A 100 -5.30 4.93 2.49
C ASN A 100 -5.74 4.83 3.95
N ALA A 101 -4.78 4.89 4.87
CA ALA A 101 -5.03 4.71 6.30
C ALA A 101 -6.06 5.68 6.90
N ALA A 102 -6.18 6.89 6.36
CA ALA A 102 -7.08 7.91 6.89
C ALA A 102 -8.55 7.72 6.49
N ASP A 103 -8.82 6.96 5.42
CA ASP A 103 -10.19 6.75 4.93
C ASP A 103 -11.01 5.98 5.98
N GLU A 104 -12.09 6.59 6.49
CA GLU A 104 -12.90 6.04 7.59
C GLU A 104 -12.09 5.59 8.83
N HIS A 105 -10.91 6.20 9.09
CA HIS A 105 -9.97 5.75 10.12
C HIS A 105 -9.57 4.27 9.96
N LEU A 106 -9.34 3.83 8.72
CA LEU A 106 -9.10 2.43 8.38
C LEU A 106 -7.97 1.82 9.20
N LEU A 107 -6.88 2.57 9.40
CA LEU A 107 -5.74 2.14 10.20
C LEU A 107 -5.38 3.21 11.23
N SER A 108 -5.13 2.76 12.47
CA SER A 108 -4.56 3.58 13.54
C SER A 108 -3.26 2.96 14.02
N GLY A 109 -2.35 3.78 14.54
CA GLY A 109 -1.04 3.32 14.98
C GLY A 109 -0.39 4.25 15.98
N ASN A 110 0.70 3.75 16.56
CA ASN A 110 1.57 4.53 17.44
C ASN A 110 2.97 4.58 16.82
N PHE A 111 3.80 5.51 17.26
CA PHE A 111 5.20 5.51 16.86
C PHE A 111 5.92 4.29 17.45
N ILE A 112 6.84 3.70 16.66
CA ILE A 112 7.68 2.59 17.15
C ILE A 112 8.74 3.11 18.12
N ASN A 113 9.52 4.11 17.68
CA ASN A 113 10.49 4.87 18.47
C ASN A 113 10.79 6.18 17.74
N GLU A 114 10.17 7.29 18.17
CA GLU A 114 10.29 8.59 17.50
C GLU A 114 11.72 9.10 17.46
N ALA A 115 12.48 8.90 18.55
CA ALA A 115 13.85 9.38 18.64
C ALA A 115 14.79 8.68 17.66
N GLU A 116 14.45 7.45 17.26
CA GLU A 116 15.30 6.59 16.44
C GLU A 116 14.87 6.54 14.97
N TYR A 117 13.55 6.48 14.73
CA TYR A 117 13.00 6.27 13.39
C TYR A 117 12.19 7.47 12.89
N GLY A 118 11.94 8.49 13.71
CA GLY A 118 11.04 9.60 13.38
C GLY A 118 9.60 9.12 13.25
N ASN A 119 8.93 9.55 12.18
CA ASN A 119 7.52 9.30 11.87
C ASN A 119 7.22 7.87 11.39
N VAL A 120 7.82 6.85 12.00
CA VAL A 120 7.55 5.45 11.69
C VAL A 120 6.65 4.85 12.76
N GLY A 121 5.54 4.25 12.31
CA GLY A 121 4.53 3.69 13.20
C GLY A 121 4.35 2.17 13.12
N ASN A 122 3.81 1.60 14.19
CA ASN A 122 3.21 0.27 14.21
C ASN A 122 1.69 0.41 14.18
N ILE A 123 1.01 -0.53 13.51
CA ILE A 123 -0.45 -0.55 13.51
C ILE A 123 -0.94 -1.05 14.86
N SER A 124 -1.83 -0.28 15.50
CA SER A 124 -2.47 -0.61 16.78
C SER A 124 -3.92 -1.06 16.62
N ALA A 125 -4.59 -0.61 15.56
CA ALA A 125 -5.96 -1.00 15.25
C ALA A 125 -6.26 -0.95 13.75
N VAL A 126 -7.20 -1.80 13.32
CA VAL A 126 -7.79 -1.83 11.99
C VAL A 126 -9.29 -1.64 12.14
N ASN A 127 -9.89 -0.70 11.40
CA ASN A 127 -11.35 -0.53 11.39
C ASN A 127 -11.99 -1.64 10.53
N GLU A 128 -12.24 -2.79 11.14
CA GLU A 128 -12.82 -3.95 10.47
C GLU A 128 -14.26 -3.71 9.97
N ILE A 129 -14.99 -2.79 10.59
CA ILE A 129 -16.37 -2.44 10.20
C ILE A 129 -16.33 -1.72 8.84
N ALA A 130 -15.51 -0.67 8.73
CA ALA A 130 -15.32 0.05 7.48
C ALA A 130 -14.79 -0.87 6.37
N LEU A 131 -13.78 -1.69 6.69
CA LEU A 131 -13.21 -2.64 5.75
C LEU A 131 -14.24 -3.67 5.26
N SER A 132 -15.05 -4.21 6.17
CA SER A 132 -16.09 -5.19 5.82
C SER A 132 -17.16 -4.60 4.93
N LYS A 133 -17.57 -3.35 5.18
CA LYS A 133 -18.52 -2.62 4.33
C LYS A 133 -17.98 -2.48 2.91
N LEU A 134 -16.78 -1.94 2.76
CA LEU A 134 -16.13 -1.77 1.45
C LEU A 134 -15.91 -3.08 0.70
N LEU A 135 -15.62 -4.17 1.41
CA LEU A 135 -15.46 -5.50 0.83
C LEU A 135 -16.79 -6.20 0.50
N ASN A 136 -17.93 -5.73 1.00
CA ASN A 136 -19.27 -6.26 0.71
C ASN A 136 -19.97 -5.48 -0.41
N ASP A 137 -19.63 -4.20 -0.59
CA ASP A 137 -20.26 -3.30 -1.57
C ASP A 137 -19.62 -3.40 -2.98
N GLN A 138 -18.77 -4.41 -3.22
CA GLN A 138 -18.00 -4.68 -4.45
C GLN A 138 -18.27 -6.10 -4.97
#